data_AF-A0A1Z5L5R7-F1
#
_entry.id   AF-A0A1Z5L5R7-F1
#
_cell.length_a   1.000
_cell.length_b   1.000
_cell.length_c   1.000
_cell.angle_alpha   90.00
_cell.angle_beta   90.00
_cell.angle_gamma   90.00
#
_symmetry.space_group_name_H-M   'P 1'
#
loop_
_entity.id
_entity.type
_entity.pdbx_description
1 polymer ?
#
loop_
_entity_poly.entity_id
_entity_poly.type
_entity_poly.pdbx_seq_one_letter_code
_entity_poly.pdbx_strand_id
1 'polypeptide(L)'
;MANHLLKLAGKTVRVSPMIVQVQPIAAYHGRQRIGKREVVGFGMNGEYSYFDRPDFPMPAIRYKEPTAEIEKLREKEKGDWRNLSLDEKKALYRFSFCQTYAEMNAPRGEWKPILAGVLLCVTASLWIYVLMKKYVYGPVPESMSMESKKAQLQRMIDLRVNPIDGVASKWDYENNRWKD
;
A
#
# COMPACT_ATOMS: atom_id res chain seq x y z
N MET A 1 -7.90 -38.88 8.61
CA MET A 1 -8.79 -38.60 9.76
C MET A 1 -8.97 -37.09 9.95
N ALA A 2 -9.59 -36.39 8.99
CA ALA A 2 -9.76 -34.92 9.09
C ALA A 2 -11.00 -34.37 8.35
N ASN A 3 -11.99 -35.21 8.01
CA ASN A 3 -13.18 -34.79 7.25
C ASN A 3 -14.48 -34.74 8.06
N HIS A 4 -14.41 -34.68 9.40
CA HIS A 4 -15.61 -34.71 10.25
C HIS A 4 -15.96 -33.40 10.98
N LEU A 5 -15.26 -32.29 10.71
CA LEU A 5 -15.47 -31.00 11.42
C LEU A 5 -16.19 -29.91 10.60
N LEU A 6 -16.95 -30.27 9.58
CA LEU A 6 -17.74 -29.32 8.77
C LEU A 6 -19.21 -29.75 8.63
N LYS A 7 -19.84 -30.09 9.77
CA LYS A 7 -21.30 -30.22 9.87
C LYS A 7 -21.82 -29.54 11.13
N LEU A 8 -21.56 -28.24 11.27
CA LEU A 8 -22.39 -27.39 12.13
C LEU A 8 -23.50 -26.83 11.26
N ALA A 9 -24.59 -27.60 11.19
CA ALA A 9 -25.85 -27.16 10.63
C ALA A 9 -26.29 -25.85 11.30
N GLY A 10 -26.53 -24.80 10.51
CA GLY A 10 -27.24 -23.62 10.97
C GLY A 10 -28.61 -24.07 11.50
N LYS A 11 -28.79 -24.05 12.81
CA LYS A 11 -30.09 -24.35 13.43
C LYS A 11 -30.97 -23.11 13.25
N THR A 12 -31.90 -23.16 12.31
CA THR A 12 -33.06 -22.27 12.31
C THR A 12 -33.95 -22.63 13.50
N VAL A 13 -33.94 -21.80 14.54
CA VAL A 13 -34.96 -21.86 15.60
C VAL A 13 -36.13 -20.99 15.13
N ARG A 14 -37.26 -21.62 14.81
CA ARG A 14 -38.52 -20.91 14.58
C ARG A 14 -39.04 -20.43 15.93
N VAL A 15 -38.79 -19.17 16.27
CA VAL A 15 -39.54 -18.48 17.32
C VAL A 15 -40.52 -17.56 16.60
N SER A 16 -41.76 -17.99 16.44
CA SER A 16 -42.78 -17.09 15.88
C SER A 16 -43.03 -15.95 16.88
N PRO A 17 -43.08 -14.68 16.47
CA PRO A 17 -43.18 -14.22 15.07
C PRO A 17 -41.85 -13.72 14.46
N MET A 18 -40.68 -13.93 15.08
CA MET A 18 -39.42 -13.36 14.61
C MET A 18 -38.39 -14.44 14.18
N ILE A 19 -38.05 -14.44 12.90
CA ILE A 19 -36.91 -15.22 12.40
C ILE A 19 -35.63 -14.56 12.92
N VAL A 20 -35.06 -15.12 13.99
CA VAL A 20 -33.74 -14.71 14.51
C VAL A 20 -32.67 -15.51 13.79
N GLN A 21 -31.87 -14.85 12.95
CA GLN A 21 -30.65 -15.43 12.39
C GLN A 21 -29.61 -15.55 13.52
N VAL A 22 -29.33 -16.78 13.96
CA VAL A 22 -28.28 -17.05 14.94
C VAL A 22 -26.93 -17.07 14.20
N GLN A 23 -26.16 -16.00 14.32
CA GLN A 23 -24.79 -15.97 13.78
C GLN A 23 -23.86 -16.92 14.56
N PRO A 24 -22.84 -17.52 13.91
CA PRO A 24 -21.91 -18.43 14.55
C PRO A 24 -21.11 -17.73 15.67
N ILE A 25 -20.69 -18.50 16.68
CA ILE A 25 -20.07 -18.06 17.95
C ILE A 25 -18.85 -17.13 17.77
N ALA A 26 -18.15 -17.23 16.63
CA ALA A 26 -17.05 -16.32 16.29
C ALA A 26 -17.48 -14.84 16.16
N ALA A 27 -18.77 -14.58 15.90
CA ALA A 27 -19.34 -13.24 15.79
C ALA A 27 -19.84 -12.66 17.12
N TYR A 28 -19.59 -13.28 18.29
CA TYR A 28 -20.04 -12.69 19.57
C TYR A 28 -19.04 -11.66 20.13
N HIS A 29 -17.75 -11.83 19.82
CA HIS A 29 -16.69 -10.95 20.28
C HIS A 29 -16.63 -9.69 19.41
N GLY A 30 -16.76 -8.51 20.02
CA GLY A 30 -16.61 -7.22 19.35
C GLY A 30 -17.88 -6.36 19.24
N ARG A 31 -19.07 -6.89 19.55
CA ARG A 31 -20.32 -6.09 19.52
C ARG A 31 -20.30 -4.92 20.53
N GLN A 32 -19.54 -5.04 21.61
CA GLN A 32 -19.34 -3.93 22.54
C GLN A 32 -18.51 -2.78 21.95
N ARG A 33 -17.67 -3.05 20.94
CA ARG A 33 -16.80 -2.04 20.32
C ARG A 33 -17.51 -1.14 19.30
N ILE A 34 -18.63 -1.60 18.76
CA ILE A 34 -19.38 -0.87 17.71
C ILE A 34 -20.38 0.14 18.27
N GLY A 35 -20.53 0.23 19.60
CA GLY A 35 -21.49 1.12 20.23
C GLY A 35 -22.93 0.77 19.82
N LYS A 36 -23.70 1.78 19.40
CA LYS A 36 -25.09 1.62 18.94
C LYS A 36 -25.21 1.37 17.43
N ARG A 37 -24.10 1.22 16.70
CA ARG A 37 -24.12 1.05 15.25
C ARG A 37 -24.82 -0.25 14.86
N GLU A 38 -25.61 -0.16 13.80
CA GLU A 38 -26.36 -1.29 13.26
C GLU A 38 -25.42 -2.26 12.52
N VAL A 39 -25.57 -3.55 12.81
CA VAL A 39 -24.92 -4.65 12.07
C VAL A 39 -25.81 -4.98 10.87
N VAL A 40 -25.26 -4.85 9.67
CA VAL A 40 -26.00 -4.99 8.39
C VAL A 40 -25.63 -6.23 7.60
N GLY A 41 -24.51 -6.90 7.91
CA GLY A 41 -24.07 -8.07 7.18
C GLY A 41 -22.94 -8.84 7.86
N PHE A 42 -22.41 -9.84 7.17
CA PHE A 42 -21.31 -10.67 7.66
C PHE A 42 -19.95 -9.94 7.62
N GLY A 43 -19.78 -8.95 6.75
CA GLY A 43 -18.49 -8.28 6.58
C GLY A 43 -17.44 -9.14 5.87
N MET A 44 -16.19 -8.69 5.91
CA MET A 44 -15.07 -9.31 5.20
C MET A 44 -14.64 -10.64 5.84
N ASN A 45 -14.69 -10.73 7.17
CA ASN A 45 -14.14 -11.84 7.96
C ASN A 45 -15.09 -12.30 9.10
N GLY A 46 -16.35 -11.87 9.09
CA GLY A 46 -17.29 -12.14 10.18
C GLY A 46 -17.15 -11.21 11.40
N GLU A 47 -16.26 -10.22 11.34
CA GLU A 47 -16.05 -9.25 12.42
C GLU A 47 -16.92 -8.00 12.22
N TYR A 48 -17.37 -7.39 13.31
CA TYR A 48 -18.16 -6.15 13.27
C TYR A 48 -17.27 -4.91 13.07
N SER A 49 -16.63 -4.84 11.92
CA SER A 49 -15.73 -3.75 11.55
C SER A 49 -16.27 -2.99 10.33
N TYR A 50 -16.00 -1.69 10.33
CA TYR A 50 -16.31 -0.79 9.23
C TYR A 50 -15.04 -0.52 8.42
N PHE A 51 -15.13 -0.65 7.09
CA PHE A 51 -14.04 -0.29 6.18
C PHE A 51 -14.61 0.37 4.92
N ASP A 52 -13.94 1.42 4.47
CA ASP A 52 -14.14 2.03 3.16
C ASP A 52 -13.11 1.43 2.20
N ARG A 53 -13.55 0.42 1.43
CA ARG A 53 -12.67 -0.33 0.53
C ARG A 53 -13.36 -0.58 -0.82
N PRO A 54 -12.71 -0.28 -1.97
CA PRO A 54 -13.30 -0.51 -3.27
C PRO A 54 -13.64 -1.97 -3.58
N ASP A 55 -12.83 -2.90 -3.08
CA ASP A 55 -12.98 -4.36 -3.23
C ASP A 55 -14.05 -4.96 -2.30
N PHE A 56 -14.45 -4.23 -1.25
CA PHE A 56 -15.45 -4.68 -0.30
C PHE A 56 -16.49 -3.56 -0.04
N PRO A 57 -17.44 -3.35 -0.97
CA PRO A 57 -18.37 -2.21 -0.94
C PRO A 57 -19.34 -2.21 0.25
N MET A 58 -19.57 -3.35 0.89
CA MET A 58 -20.64 -3.54 1.87
C MET A 58 -20.06 -4.00 3.21
N PRO A 59 -19.64 -3.07 4.09
CA PRO A 59 -19.05 -3.39 5.39
C PRO A 59 -20.05 -4.10 6.32
N ALA A 60 -19.53 -4.70 7.39
CA ALA A 60 -20.36 -5.47 8.35
C ALA A 60 -21.37 -4.59 9.11
N ILE A 61 -21.01 -3.34 9.35
CA ILE A 61 -21.76 -2.37 10.17
C ILE A 61 -21.98 -1.06 9.41
N ARG A 62 -22.96 -0.25 9.83
CA ARG A 62 -23.11 1.14 9.37
C ARG A 62 -21.97 2.03 9.89
N TYR A 63 -21.69 3.12 9.19
CA TYR A 63 -20.70 4.10 9.64
C TYR A 63 -21.12 4.82 10.93
N LYS A 64 -22.34 5.36 10.98
CA LYS A 64 -22.84 6.16 12.12
C LYS A 64 -23.78 5.37 13.03
N GLU A 65 -23.91 5.84 14.27
CA GLU A 65 -24.92 5.37 15.21
C GLU A 65 -26.31 5.92 14.84
N PRO A 66 -27.38 5.15 15.05
CA PRO A 66 -28.74 5.59 14.76
C PRO A 66 -29.12 6.78 15.65
N THR A 67 -29.66 7.81 15.01
CA THR A 67 -30.27 8.97 15.67
C THR A 67 -31.77 8.98 15.36
N ALA A 68 -32.59 9.60 16.21
CA ALA A 68 -34.05 9.63 16.03
C ALA A 68 -34.49 10.23 14.67
N GLU A 69 -33.71 11.16 14.12
CA GLU A 69 -33.96 11.73 12.79
C GLU A 69 -33.69 10.71 11.68
N ILE A 70 -32.58 9.98 11.77
CA ILE A 70 -32.24 8.94 10.81
C ILE A 70 -33.24 7.78 10.91
N GLU A 71 -33.69 7.41 12.10
CA GLU A 71 -34.71 6.36 12.27
C GLU A 71 -36.02 6.72 11.55
N LYS A 72 -36.47 7.98 11.63
CA LYS A 72 -37.62 8.46 10.84
C LYS A 72 -37.36 8.37 9.33
N LEU A 73 -36.16 8.73 8.88
CA LEU A 73 -35.77 8.59 7.47
C LEU A 73 -35.69 7.12 7.03
N ARG A 74 -35.26 6.21 7.91
CA ARG A 74 -35.22 4.76 7.66
C ARG A 74 -36.61 4.16 7.51
N GLU A 75 -37.59 4.65 8.27
CA GLU A 75 -39.00 4.26 8.07
C GLU A 75 -39.52 4.76 6.72
N LYS A 76 -39.15 5.99 6.30
CA LYS A 76 -39.48 6.53 4.97
C LYS A 76 -38.77 5.76 3.84
N GLU A 77 -37.55 5.28 4.07
CA GLU A 77 -36.76 4.49 3.12
C GLU A 77 -37.42 3.14 2.76
N LYS A 78 -38.27 2.59 3.64
CA LYS A 78 -39.03 1.36 3.34
C LYS A 78 -40.10 1.57 2.25
N GLY A 79 -40.49 2.82 1.97
CA GLY A 79 -41.46 3.17 0.93
C GLY A 79 -40.82 3.46 -0.44
N ASP A 80 -41.54 4.18 -1.31
CA ASP A 80 -41.03 4.58 -2.63
C ASP A 80 -39.94 5.67 -2.53
N TRP A 81 -38.76 5.38 -3.08
CA TRP A 81 -37.61 6.28 -3.10
C TRP A 81 -37.76 7.49 -4.02
N ARG A 82 -38.81 7.54 -4.84
CA ARG A 82 -39.19 8.76 -5.58
C ARG A 82 -39.66 9.87 -4.65
N ASN A 83 -40.19 9.53 -3.47
CA ASN A 83 -40.66 10.48 -2.47
C ASN A 83 -39.54 10.98 -1.53
N LEU A 84 -38.31 10.49 -1.71
CA LEU A 84 -37.14 10.95 -0.96
C LEU A 84 -36.48 12.12 -1.68
N SER A 85 -36.22 13.20 -0.96
CA SER A 85 -35.45 14.33 -1.46
C SER A 85 -33.99 13.93 -1.69
N LEU A 86 -33.26 14.72 -2.49
CA LEU A 86 -31.84 14.47 -2.73
C LEU A 86 -31.02 14.53 -1.43
N ASP A 87 -31.38 15.41 -0.51
CA ASP A 87 -30.66 15.56 0.75
C ASP A 87 -30.95 14.42 1.72
N GLU A 88 -32.18 13.90 1.74
CA GLU A 88 -32.53 12.69 2.50
C GLU A 88 -31.73 11.48 2.00
N LYS A 89 -31.58 11.33 0.68
CA LYS A 89 -30.75 10.25 0.08
C LYS A 89 -29.28 10.40 0.47
N LYS A 90 -28.73 11.61 0.43
CA LYS A 90 -27.35 11.88 0.87
C LYS A 90 -27.17 11.63 2.36
N ALA A 91 -28.16 11.98 3.19
CA ALA A 91 -28.13 11.73 4.63
C ALA A 91 -28.12 10.22 4.94
N LEU A 92 -28.98 9.44 4.29
CA LEU A 92 -28.99 7.97 4.39
C LEU A 92 -27.67 7.35 3.90
N TYR A 93 -27.10 7.90 2.82
CA TYR A 93 -25.79 7.47 2.32
C TYR A 93 -24.68 7.75 3.35
N ARG A 94 -24.57 8.97 3.87
CA ARG A 94 -23.55 9.36 4.88
C ARG A 94 -23.76 8.73 6.26
N PHE A 95 -24.96 8.23 6.53
CA PHE A 95 -25.25 7.40 7.70
C PHE A 95 -24.66 6.00 7.52
N SER A 96 -24.81 5.44 6.32
CA SER A 96 -24.36 4.09 5.98
C SER A 96 -22.86 4.03 5.74
N PHE A 97 -22.33 5.00 4.99
CA PHE A 97 -20.97 5.05 4.50
C PHE A 97 -20.24 6.33 4.92
N CYS A 98 -18.97 6.22 5.26
CA CYS A 98 -18.13 7.37 5.57
C CYS A 98 -17.66 8.05 4.29
N GLN A 99 -16.98 7.31 3.41
CA GLN A 99 -16.44 7.85 2.15
C GLN A 99 -17.21 7.39 0.93
N THR A 100 -17.27 8.26 -0.08
CA THR A 100 -17.68 7.85 -1.44
C THR A 100 -16.52 7.20 -2.19
N TYR A 101 -16.81 6.48 -3.28
CA TYR A 101 -15.77 5.95 -4.17
C TYR A 101 -14.83 7.02 -4.73
N ALA A 102 -15.33 8.23 -4.97
CA ALA A 102 -14.49 9.34 -5.40
C ALA A 102 -13.54 9.81 -4.29
N GLU A 103 -14.00 9.85 -3.04
CA GLU A 103 -13.19 10.24 -1.88
C GLU A 103 -12.14 9.17 -1.54
N MET A 104 -12.50 7.89 -1.59
CA MET A 104 -11.57 6.78 -1.37
C MET A 104 -10.41 6.79 -2.39
N ASN A 105 -10.72 7.10 -3.65
CA ASN A 105 -9.75 7.10 -4.75
C ASN A 105 -9.09 8.47 -4.96
N ALA A 106 -9.34 9.46 -4.10
CA ALA A 106 -8.79 10.79 -4.26
C ALA A 106 -7.25 10.77 -4.09
N PRO A 107 -6.47 11.38 -5.00
CA PRO A 107 -5.01 11.39 -4.90
C PRO A 107 -4.54 12.27 -3.73
N ARG A 108 -3.85 11.68 -2.76
CA ARG A 108 -3.40 12.38 -1.53
C ARG A 108 -2.03 13.07 -1.63
N GLY A 109 -1.33 12.93 -2.75
CA GLY A 109 -0.04 13.60 -3.00
C GLY A 109 1.13 13.14 -2.11
N GLU A 110 0.98 12.02 -1.41
CA GLU A 110 1.95 11.46 -0.45
C GLU A 110 3.33 11.18 -1.07
N TRP A 111 3.40 10.96 -2.39
CA TRP A 111 4.67 10.75 -3.09
C TRP A 111 5.63 11.94 -2.98
N LYS A 112 5.11 13.17 -2.80
CA LYS A 112 5.92 14.40 -2.71
C LYS A 112 6.79 14.43 -1.45
N PRO A 113 6.24 14.30 -0.22
CA PRO A 113 7.08 14.22 0.98
C PRO A 113 7.98 12.98 1.01
N ILE A 114 7.53 11.85 0.44
CA ILE A 114 8.37 10.65 0.30
C ILE A 114 9.61 10.95 -0.56
N LEU A 115 9.42 11.52 -1.75
CA LEU A 115 10.51 11.89 -2.64
C LEU A 115 11.46 12.90 -1.99
N ALA A 116 10.92 13.92 -1.32
CA ALA A 116 11.71 14.90 -0.60
C ALA A 116 12.58 14.25 0.49
N GLY A 117 12.02 13.32 1.27
CA GLY A 117 12.76 12.57 2.29
C GLY A 117 13.89 11.73 1.68
N VAL A 118 13.62 11.03 0.57
CA VAL A 118 14.63 10.24 -0.15
C VAL A 118 15.79 11.13 -0.62
N LEU A 119 15.48 12.24 -1.30
CA LEU A 119 16.51 13.17 -1.80
C LEU A 119 17.33 13.79 -0.67
N LEU A 120 16.72 14.08 0.48
CA LEU A 120 17.42 14.59 1.66
C LEU A 120 18.43 13.55 2.18
N CYS A 121 18.02 12.28 2.32
CA CYS A 121 18.91 11.21 2.76
C CYS A 121 20.06 10.96 1.78
N VAL A 122 19.80 10.99 0.47
CA VAL A 122 20.86 10.87 -0.56
C VAL A 122 21.84 12.04 -0.45
N THR A 123 21.34 13.26 -0.33
CA THR A 123 22.17 14.45 -0.22
C THR A 123 23.04 14.40 1.04
N ALA A 124 22.47 14.02 2.18
CA ALA A 124 23.22 13.85 3.43
C ALA A 124 24.32 12.78 3.30
N SER A 125 24.03 11.67 2.63
CA SER A 125 25.01 10.60 2.40
C SER A 125 26.18 11.07 1.53
N LEU A 126 25.91 11.84 0.48
CA LEU A 126 26.94 12.44 -0.37
C LEU A 126 27.80 13.45 0.41
N TRP A 127 27.18 14.27 1.27
CA TRP A 127 27.93 15.20 2.12
C TRP A 127 28.85 14.49 3.11
N ILE A 128 28.37 13.41 3.75
CA ILE A 128 29.20 12.58 4.62
C ILE A 128 30.40 12.03 3.85
N TYR A 129 30.19 11.51 2.64
CA TYR A 129 31.28 11.02 1.80
C TYR A 129 32.31 12.12 1.45
N VAL A 130 31.85 13.33 1.09
CA VAL A 130 32.74 14.48 0.82
C VAL A 130 33.57 14.83 2.05
N LEU A 131 32.96 14.83 3.24
CA LEU A 131 33.68 15.09 4.50
C LEU A 131 34.71 14.00 4.79
N MET A 132 34.35 12.73 4.63
CA MET A 132 35.30 11.63 4.77
C MET A 132 36.47 11.77 3.80
N LYS A 133 36.21 12.11 2.53
CA LYS A 133 37.25 12.26 1.52
C LYS A 133 38.18 13.45 1.81
N LYS A 134 37.66 14.53 2.40
CA LYS A 134 38.42 15.74 2.69
C LYS A 134 39.25 15.66 3.97
N TYR A 135 38.71 15.03 5.01
CA TYR A 135 39.30 15.10 6.37
C TYR A 135 39.82 13.77 6.90
N VAL A 136 39.38 12.62 6.38
CA VAL A 136 39.70 11.30 6.93
C VAL A 136 40.60 10.50 6.00
N TYR A 137 40.29 10.46 4.70
CA TYR A 137 41.03 9.65 3.74
C TYR A 137 42.39 10.26 3.40
N GLY A 138 43.43 9.44 3.51
CA GLY A 138 44.80 9.80 3.13
C GLY A 138 45.01 10.02 1.62
N PRO A 139 46.24 10.37 1.22
CA PRO A 139 46.59 10.52 -0.18
C PRO A 139 46.38 9.20 -0.93
N VAL A 140 45.95 9.31 -2.18
CA VAL A 140 45.88 8.15 -3.07
C VAL A 140 47.31 7.63 -3.34
N PRO A 141 47.50 6.31 -3.52
CA PRO A 141 48.82 5.76 -3.79
C PRO A 141 49.39 6.33 -5.10
N GLU A 142 50.73 6.38 -5.19
CA GLU A 142 51.44 6.92 -6.37
C GLU A 142 51.11 6.17 -7.67
N SER A 143 50.75 4.89 -7.58
CA SER A 143 50.27 4.09 -8.73
C SER A 143 49.01 4.67 -9.37
N MET A 144 48.24 5.49 -8.66
CA MET A 144 47.06 6.17 -9.18
C MET A 144 47.36 7.54 -9.80
N SER A 145 48.62 7.97 -9.84
CA SER A 145 49.05 9.15 -10.59
C SER A 145 48.75 8.97 -12.09
N MET A 146 48.60 10.08 -12.80
CA MET A 146 48.25 10.00 -14.23
C MET A 146 49.35 9.35 -15.06
N GLU A 147 50.61 9.60 -14.72
CA GLU A 147 51.77 8.99 -15.37
C GLU A 147 51.81 7.48 -15.12
N SER A 148 51.70 7.04 -13.87
CA SER A 148 51.65 5.63 -13.50
C SER A 148 50.50 4.90 -14.19
N LYS A 149 49.30 5.51 -14.25
CA LYS A 149 48.15 4.95 -14.98
C LYS A 149 48.41 4.81 -16.47
N LYS A 150 49.03 5.81 -17.12
CA LYS A 150 49.37 5.75 -18.54
C LYS A 150 50.44 4.70 -18.82
N ALA A 151 51.50 4.64 -18.02
CA ALA A 151 52.55 3.65 -18.14
C ALA A 151 52.01 2.23 -17.91
N GLN A 152 51.13 2.05 -16.93
CA GLN A 152 50.44 0.79 -16.69
C GLN A 152 49.53 0.41 -17.85
N LEU A 153 48.76 1.35 -18.40
CA LEU A 153 47.90 1.13 -19.57
C LEU A 153 48.71 0.73 -20.79
N GLN A 154 49.82 1.41 -21.07
CA GLN A 154 50.72 1.07 -22.17
C GLN A 154 51.29 -0.34 -21.98
N ARG A 155 51.79 -0.65 -20.77
CA ARG A 155 52.27 -1.99 -20.44
C ARG A 155 51.18 -3.06 -20.64
N MET A 156 49.93 -2.77 -20.29
CA MET A 156 48.81 -3.71 -20.51
C MET A 156 48.55 -3.95 -22.00
N ILE A 157 48.69 -2.91 -22.84
CA ILE A 157 48.59 -3.01 -24.30
C ILE A 157 49.75 -3.84 -24.85
N ASP A 158 50.99 -3.55 -24.43
CA ASP A 158 52.20 -4.24 -24.89
C ASP A 158 52.16 -5.73 -24.55
N LEU A 159 51.70 -6.06 -23.34
CA LEU A 159 51.51 -7.44 -22.88
C LEU A 159 50.24 -8.10 -23.41
N ARG A 160 49.45 -7.39 -24.23
CA ARG A 160 48.18 -7.85 -24.82
C ARG A 160 47.21 -8.42 -23.79
N VAL A 161 47.02 -7.70 -22.68
CA VAL A 161 46.14 -8.13 -21.59
C VAL A 161 44.68 -8.17 -22.07
N ASN A 162 44.07 -9.34 -22.01
CA ASN A 162 42.70 -9.64 -22.48
C ASN A 162 42.48 -9.24 -23.95
N PRO A 163 43.11 -9.93 -24.92
CA PRO A 163 43.18 -9.51 -26.31
C PRO A 163 41.93 -9.83 -27.15
N ILE A 164 40.94 -10.56 -26.62
CA ILE A 164 39.71 -10.93 -27.35
C ILE A 164 38.60 -9.90 -27.08
N ASP A 165 38.20 -9.74 -25.82
CA ASP A 165 37.07 -8.85 -25.44
C ASP A 165 37.49 -7.67 -24.54
N GLY A 166 38.76 -7.61 -24.14
CA GLY A 166 39.24 -6.71 -23.11
C GLY A 166 39.89 -5.43 -23.62
N VAL A 167 40.79 -4.88 -22.81
CA VAL A 167 41.45 -3.60 -23.10
C VAL A 167 42.32 -3.70 -24.35
N ALA A 168 43.13 -4.75 -24.47
CA ALA A 168 44.03 -4.94 -25.62
C ALA A 168 43.27 -5.18 -26.94
N SER A 169 42.06 -5.77 -26.91
CA SER A 169 41.30 -6.01 -28.13
C SER A 169 40.82 -4.71 -28.80
N LYS A 170 40.64 -3.66 -28.01
CA LYS A 170 40.23 -2.32 -28.45
C LYS A 170 41.40 -1.45 -28.92
N TRP A 171 42.64 -1.91 -28.81
CA TRP A 171 43.80 -1.20 -29.33
C TRP A 171 44.14 -1.66 -30.74
N ASP A 172 44.37 -0.70 -31.64
CA ASP A 172 44.90 -0.93 -32.98
C ASP A 172 46.43 -0.88 -32.93
N TYR A 173 47.05 -2.05 -32.97
CA TYR A 173 48.49 -2.21 -32.93
C TYR A 173 49.20 -1.80 -34.23
N GLU A 174 48.48 -1.73 -35.36
CA GLU A 174 49.06 -1.31 -36.63
C GLU A 174 49.19 0.21 -36.69
N ASN A 175 48.17 0.91 -36.18
CA ASN A 175 48.11 2.37 -36.24
C ASN A 175 48.42 3.07 -34.91
N ASN A 176 48.79 2.30 -33.86
CA ASN A 176 49.06 2.79 -32.50
C ASN A 176 47.98 3.75 -31.97
N ARG A 177 46.70 3.37 -32.11
CA ARG A 177 45.56 4.15 -31.62
C ARG A 177 44.46 3.25 -31.06
N TRP A 178 43.51 3.83 -30.32
CA TRP A 178 42.28 3.12 -29.97
C TRP A 178 41.45 2.88 -31.24
N LYS A 179 40.88 1.69 -31.36
CA LYS A 179 39.86 1.39 -32.36
C LYS A 179 38.61 2.21 -32.06
N ASP A 180 37.94 2.66 -33.11
CA ASP A 180 36.64 3.35 -33.01
C ASP A 180 35.53 2.38 -32.57
#